data_AF-A0AAN6YBB6-F1
#
_entry.id   AF-A0AAN6YBB6-F1
#
_cell.length_a   1.000
_cell.length_b   1.000
_cell.length_c   1.000
_cell.angle_alpha   90.00
_cell.angle_beta   90.00
_cell.angle_gamma   90.00
#
_symmetry.space_group_name_H-M   'P 1'
#
loop_
_entity.id
_entity.type
_entity.pdbx_description
1 polymer ?
#
loop_
_entity_poly.entity_id
_entity_poly.type
_entity_poly.pdbx_seq_one_letter_code
_entity_poly.pdbx_strand_id
1 'polypeptide(L)'
;MQAWDEQHTTPQLWKQLLTPTNSSSSLERAYLNILPEGDRPFSNNLKMGNNPSRVTAQDKAILDLKNQRDKLHQYQRKIIILTDRETAIAKSMLQKGDKPRALLALRRKKYQESLLAKTDAQLEQLEKLTSSVEFASIQKDVVFGLQQGTKVLTEIHREMGGIEHVEKLMGETADAIAYQKEVSEMLGGRISNQDEEEVEDELAALEAEVVGKKEVDRTPQQQEPLPNVPDTELVEEPRTGEGVPSIVEGQRQQIRQQQEAVLA
;
A
#
# COMPACT_ATOMS: atom_id res chain seq x y z
N MET A 1 1.76 44.79 -41.37
CA MET A 1 2.74 44.97 -42.47
C MET A 1 4.09 45.12 -41.81
N GLN A 2 4.81 44.00 -41.71
CA GLN A 2 5.94 43.64 -42.59
C GLN A 2 7.22 44.37 -42.15
N ALA A 3 8.39 43.75 -41.98
CA ALA A 3 8.84 42.36 -42.05
C ALA A 3 10.37 42.33 -41.73
N TRP A 4 10.93 41.14 -41.50
CA TRP A 4 12.37 40.75 -41.52
C TRP A 4 13.27 41.41 -40.46
N ASP A 5 13.82 40.78 -39.43
CA ASP A 5 14.28 39.40 -39.16
C ASP A 5 15.10 38.77 -40.29
N GLU A 6 16.37 39.16 -40.36
CA GLU A 6 17.53 38.32 -40.63
C GLU A 6 18.78 39.22 -40.64
N GLN A 7 19.80 38.85 -39.87
CA GLN A 7 21.20 38.72 -40.32
C GLN A 7 22.15 38.55 -39.11
N HIS A 8 22.66 37.32 -38.97
CA HIS A 8 24.04 36.99 -38.58
C HIS A 8 24.44 37.27 -37.10
N THR A 9 24.92 36.36 -36.24
CA THR A 9 25.46 35.01 -36.38
C THR A 9 25.54 34.42 -34.96
N THR A 10 25.21 33.14 -34.83
CA THR A 10 25.42 32.28 -33.67
C THR A 10 26.82 32.37 -33.03
N PRO A 11 26.98 32.36 -31.69
CA PRO A 11 28.23 31.95 -31.07
C PRO A 11 28.33 30.41 -31.08
N GLN A 12 28.73 29.85 -32.23
CA GLN A 12 29.10 28.42 -32.40
C GLN A 12 30.46 28.05 -31.76
N LEU A 13 31.05 28.91 -30.91
CA LEU A 13 32.44 28.76 -30.45
C LEU A 13 32.64 27.89 -29.20
N TRP A 14 31.60 27.27 -28.63
CA TRP A 14 31.77 26.35 -27.50
C TRP A 14 31.38 24.89 -27.78
N LYS A 15 30.90 24.57 -29.00
CA LYS A 15 30.65 23.18 -29.42
C LYS A 15 31.89 22.44 -29.94
N GLN A 16 33.08 23.03 -29.87
CA GLN A 16 34.32 22.43 -30.39
C GLN A 16 35.30 21.93 -29.31
N LEU A 17 34.95 22.00 -28.02
CA LEU A 17 35.76 21.42 -26.93
C LEU A 17 35.20 20.11 -26.36
N LEU A 18 34.11 19.57 -26.91
CA LEU A 18 33.54 18.26 -26.54
C LEU A 18 33.29 17.35 -27.74
N THR A 19 34.18 17.36 -28.72
CA THR A 19 34.29 16.27 -29.68
C THR A 19 35.62 15.58 -29.46
N PRO A 20 35.66 14.24 -29.28
CA PRO A 20 36.93 13.53 -29.29
C PRO A 20 37.51 13.66 -30.71
N THR A 21 38.40 14.63 -30.89
CA THR A 21 39.17 14.72 -32.12
C THR A 21 40.02 13.46 -32.19
N ASN A 22 39.73 12.69 -33.23
CA ASN A 22 40.45 11.51 -33.67
C ASN A 22 41.91 11.87 -33.96
N SER A 23 42.72 11.99 -32.91
CA SER A 23 44.17 12.21 -32.98
C SER A 23 44.94 11.30 -32.01
N SER A 24 44.29 10.31 -31.40
CA SER A 24 44.96 9.22 -30.67
C SER A 24 45.05 7.93 -31.50
N SER A 25 44.31 7.82 -32.61
CA SER A 25 44.21 6.57 -33.38
C SER A 25 45.43 6.27 -34.25
N SER A 26 46.22 7.27 -34.65
CA SER A 26 47.37 7.05 -35.56
C SER A 26 48.65 6.66 -34.83
N LEU A 27 48.89 7.17 -33.62
CA LEU A 27 50.09 6.84 -32.83
C LEU A 27 49.90 5.60 -31.94
N GLU A 28 48.68 5.27 -31.54
CA GLU A 28 48.37 4.05 -30.79
C GLU A 28 48.26 2.81 -31.71
N ARG A 29 47.84 3.01 -32.98
CA ARG A 29 47.91 1.96 -34.02
C ARG A 29 49.33 1.65 -34.49
N ALA A 30 50.24 2.63 -34.43
CA ALA A 30 51.64 2.43 -34.81
C ALA A 30 52.40 1.55 -33.80
N TYR A 31 52.00 1.55 -32.53
CA TYR A 31 52.61 0.71 -31.48
C TYR A 31 52.07 -0.72 -31.39
N LEU A 32 51.01 -1.06 -32.15
CA LEU A 32 50.38 -2.39 -32.10
C LEU A 32 50.78 -3.33 -33.25
N ASN A 33 51.64 -2.89 -34.17
CA ASN A 33 52.13 -3.69 -35.30
C ASN A 33 53.57 -4.20 -35.14
N ILE A 34 54.17 -4.12 -33.95
CA ILE A 34 55.55 -4.57 -33.68
C ILE A 34 55.63 -5.43 -32.40
N LEU A 35 54.65 -6.32 -32.17
CA LEU A 35 54.78 -7.37 -31.16
C LEU A 35 54.22 -8.71 -31.69
N PRO A 36 54.92 -9.85 -31.44
CA PRO A 36 54.50 -11.18 -31.88
C PRO A 36 53.17 -11.60 -31.21
N GLU A 37 52.36 -12.38 -31.95
CA GLU A 37 50.91 -12.61 -31.78
C GLU A 37 50.44 -13.39 -30.53
N GLY A 38 51.15 -13.30 -29.39
CA GLY A 38 50.83 -14.05 -28.18
C GLY A 38 49.90 -13.38 -27.17
N ASP A 39 49.94 -12.05 -27.02
CA ASP A 39 49.30 -11.35 -25.89
C ASP A 39 48.59 -10.05 -26.34
N ARG A 40 47.40 -10.17 -26.96
CA ARG A 40 46.48 -9.04 -27.12
C ARG A 40 45.38 -9.12 -26.05
N PRO A 41 45.21 -8.10 -25.17
CA PRO A 41 44.16 -8.13 -24.16
C PRO A 41 42.77 -8.07 -24.81
N PHE A 42 41.85 -8.92 -24.31
CA PHE A 42 40.46 -9.01 -24.76
C PHE A 42 39.78 -7.63 -24.79
N SER A 43 39.44 -7.16 -25.98
CA SER A 43 38.60 -5.97 -26.15
C SER A 43 37.16 -6.29 -25.80
N ASN A 44 36.81 -6.22 -24.51
CA ASN A 44 35.41 -6.27 -24.07
C ASN A 44 34.73 -4.93 -24.36
N ASN A 45 34.36 -4.70 -25.62
CA ASN A 45 33.41 -3.66 -25.98
C ASN A 45 31.99 -4.23 -25.95
N LEU A 46 31.57 -4.69 -24.78
CA LEU A 46 30.18 -5.02 -24.52
C LEU A 46 29.50 -3.72 -24.05
N LYS A 47 28.93 -2.99 -25.01
CA LYS A 47 28.00 -1.91 -24.73
C LYS A 47 26.81 -2.50 -23.97
N MET A 48 26.89 -2.48 -22.64
CA MET A 48 25.78 -2.81 -21.77
C MET A 48 24.67 -1.83 -22.10
N GLY A 49 23.55 -2.35 -22.60
CA GLY A 49 22.36 -1.57 -22.90
C GLY A 49 21.98 -0.77 -21.66
N ASN A 50 22.11 0.55 -21.75
CA ASN A 50 21.65 1.49 -20.76
C ASN A 50 20.11 1.56 -20.86
N ASN A 51 19.44 0.45 -20.54
CA ASN A 51 18.03 0.50 -20.18
C ASN A 51 17.99 1.39 -18.93
N PRO A 52 17.31 2.55 -18.95
CA PRO A 52 17.12 3.29 -17.73
C PRO A 52 16.31 2.37 -16.81
N SER A 53 17.00 1.76 -15.85
CA SER A 53 16.39 1.02 -14.77
C SER A 53 15.21 1.85 -14.28
N ARG A 54 14.03 1.23 -14.15
CA ARG A 54 12.76 1.84 -13.69
C ARG A 54 12.86 2.31 -12.21
N VAL A 55 13.91 3.05 -11.90
CA VAL A 55 14.16 3.69 -10.61
C VAL A 55 13.27 4.91 -10.60
N THR A 56 12.18 4.80 -9.87
CA THR A 56 11.21 5.86 -9.69
C THR A 56 11.88 7.01 -8.94
N ALA A 57 11.38 8.25 -9.10
CA ALA A 57 11.84 9.38 -8.28
C ALA A 57 11.75 9.09 -6.77
N GLN A 58 10.76 8.28 -6.39
CA GLN A 58 10.57 7.74 -5.04
C GLN A 58 11.72 6.83 -4.60
N ASP A 59 12.16 5.90 -5.45
CA ASP A 59 13.26 4.99 -5.13
C ASP A 59 14.58 5.76 -4.93
N LYS A 60 14.78 6.83 -5.70
CA LYS A 60 15.92 7.74 -5.51
C LYS A 60 15.85 8.45 -4.17
N ALA A 61 14.68 8.98 -3.80
CA ALA A 61 14.50 9.64 -2.50
C ALA A 61 14.72 8.68 -1.32
N ILE A 62 14.20 7.45 -1.39
CA ILE A 62 14.43 6.42 -0.37
C ILE A 62 15.93 6.06 -0.30
N LEU A 63 16.59 5.93 -1.44
CA LEU A 63 18.02 5.68 -1.50
C LEU A 63 18.83 6.82 -0.86
N ASP A 64 18.46 8.07 -1.12
CA ASP A 64 19.13 9.23 -0.54
C ASP A 64 18.98 9.28 0.98
N LEU A 65 17.79 8.96 1.51
CA LEU A 65 17.56 8.84 2.95
C LEU A 65 18.41 7.73 3.57
N LYS A 66 18.48 6.55 2.92
CA LYS A 66 19.31 5.42 3.38
C LYS A 66 20.80 5.78 3.34
N ASN A 67 21.25 6.45 2.29
CA ASN A 67 22.63 6.95 2.18
C ASN A 67 22.97 7.95 3.28
N GLN A 68 22.03 8.84 3.64
CA GLN A 68 22.21 9.79 4.74
C GLN A 68 22.32 9.06 6.09
N ARG A 69 21.45 8.08 6.35
CA ARG A 69 21.52 7.25 7.55
C ARG A 69 22.87 6.54 7.67
N ASP A 70 23.34 5.93 6.59
CA ASP A 70 24.61 5.21 6.59
C ASP A 70 25.81 6.15 6.82
N LYS A 71 25.77 7.37 6.26
CA LYS A 71 26.76 8.43 6.55
C LYS A 71 26.74 8.85 8.02
N LEU A 72 25.57 8.99 8.64
CA LEU A 72 25.46 9.30 10.07
C LEU A 72 26.01 8.16 10.94
N HIS A 73 25.76 6.89 10.61
CA HIS A 73 26.39 5.76 11.30
C HIS A 73 27.91 5.72 11.15
N GLN A 74 28.44 6.08 9.98
CA GLN A 74 29.89 6.23 9.80
C GLN A 74 30.44 7.37 10.67
N TYR A 75 29.71 8.48 10.78
CA TYR A 75 30.09 9.62 11.61
C TYR A 75 30.05 9.28 13.11
N GLN A 76 29.01 8.57 13.57
CA GLN A 76 28.88 8.06 14.94
C GLN A 76 30.08 7.18 15.31
N ARG A 77 30.44 6.20 14.46
CA ARG A 77 31.63 5.35 14.67
C ARG A 77 32.92 6.17 14.77
N LYS A 78 33.09 7.19 13.93
CA LYS A 78 34.25 8.09 14.00
C LYS A 78 34.29 8.87 15.32
N ILE A 79 33.15 9.39 15.79
CA ILE A 79 33.08 10.12 17.07
C ILE A 79 33.40 9.21 18.25
N ILE A 80 32.92 7.97 18.27
CA ILE A 80 33.21 7.01 19.34
C ILE A 80 34.72 6.77 19.44
N ILE A 81 35.39 6.47 18.31
CA ILE A 81 36.85 6.29 18.27
C ILE A 81 37.58 7.54 18.76
N LEU A 82 37.09 8.74 18.40
CA LEU A 82 37.69 10.00 18.80
C LEU A 82 37.51 10.26 20.31
N THR A 83 36.35 9.93 20.85
CA THR A 83 36.02 9.99 22.28
C THR A 83 36.93 9.06 23.07
N ASP A 84 37.13 7.81 22.62
CA ASP A 84 38.03 6.85 23.26
C ASP A 84 39.47 7.37 23.29
N ARG A 85 39.95 7.95 22.19
CA ARG A 85 41.27 8.59 22.13
C ARG A 85 41.39 9.74 23.12
N GLU A 86 40.37 10.59 23.24
CA GLU A 86 40.39 11.68 24.21
C GLU A 86 40.35 11.19 25.67
N THR A 87 39.66 10.09 25.96
CA THR A 87 39.72 9.46 27.28
C THR A 87 41.12 8.94 27.59
N ALA A 88 41.80 8.32 26.61
CA ALA A 88 43.17 7.85 26.78
C ALA A 88 44.16 9.01 26.99
N ILE A 89 44.01 10.08 26.21
CA ILE A 89 44.82 11.30 26.37
C ILE A 89 44.58 11.92 27.76
N ALA A 90 43.33 12.04 28.19
CA ALA A 90 43.00 12.56 29.52
C ALA A 90 43.64 11.71 30.64
N LYS A 91 43.57 10.38 30.56
CA LYS A 91 44.24 9.47 31.50
C LYS A 91 45.77 9.67 31.50
N SER A 92 46.39 9.78 30.34
CA SER A 92 47.85 9.99 30.23
C SER A 92 48.30 11.34 30.80
N MET A 93 47.50 12.41 30.64
CA MET A 93 47.81 13.74 31.17
C MET A 93 47.62 13.81 32.68
N LEU A 94 46.64 13.07 33.23
CA LEU A 94 46.48 12.91 34.68
C LEU A 94 47.67 12.19 35.32
N GLN A 95 48.19 11.14 34.67
CA GLN A 95 49.41 10.45 35.14
C GLN A 95 50.64 11.35 35.16
N LYS A 96 50.73 12.29 34.20
CA LYS A 96 51.81 13.29 34.13
C LYS A 96 51.64 14.47 35.08
N GLY A 97 50.51 14.56 35.80
CA GLY A 97 50.20 15.68 36.71
C GLY A 97 49.68 16.95 36.04
N ASP A 98 49.54 16.97 34.71
CA ASP A 98 49.08 18.12 33.92
C ASP A 98 47.56 18.29 33.96
N LYS A 99 47.06 18.75 35.12
CA LYS A 99 45.63 19.05 35.35
C LYS A 99 44.96 19.97 34.30
N PRO A 100 45.57 21.10 33.84
CA PRO A 100 44.88 21.98 32.89
C PRO A 100 44.69 21.32 31.52
N ARG A 101 45.64 20.50 31.06
CA ARG A 101 45.52 19.75 29.80
C ARG A 101 44.52 18.61 29.91
N ALA A 102 44.47 17.92 31.05
CA ALA A 102 43.46 16.92 31.32
C ALA A 102 42.03 17.51 31.29
N LEU A 103 41.82 18.69 31.90
CA LEU A 103 40.54 19.39 31.84
C LEU A 103 40.13 19.79 30.41
N LEU A 104 41.08 20.23 29.58
CA LEU A 104 40.79 20.54 28.18
C LEU A 104 40.36 19.29 27.40
N ALA A 105 41.04 18.15 27.60
CA ALA A 105 40.66 16.88 26.98
C ALA A 105 39.25 16.42 27.42
N LEU A 106 38.91 16.56 28.70
CA LEU A 106 37.58 16.24 29.20
C LEU A 106 36.48 17.15 28.63
N ARG A 107 36.78 18.44 28.41
CA ARG A 107 35.83 19.37 27.76
C ARG A 107 35.58 19.00 26.30
N ARG A 108 36.63 18.62 25.57
CA ARG A 108 36.49 18.14 24.18
C ARG A 108 35.67 16.84 24.13
N LYS A 109 35.91 15.92 25.06
CA LYS A 109 35.14 14.68 25.20
C LYS A 109 33.66 14.99 25.38
N LYS A 110 33.32 15.88 26.33
CA LYS A 110 31.93 16.27 26.58
C LYS A 110 31.27 16.92 25.37
N TYR A 111 32.03 17.71 24.59
CA TYR A 111 31.54 18.26 23.34
C TYR A 111 31.24 17.18 22.30
N GLN A 112 32.10 16.18 22.17
CA GLN A 112 31.88 15.04 21.26
C GLN A 112 30.70 14.17 21.69
N GLU A 113 30.53 13.93 22.98
CA GLU A 113 29.33 13.25 23.51
C GLU A 113 28.05 14.03 23.18
N SER A 114 28.09 15.37 23.26
CA SER A 114 26.94 16.20 22.85
C SER A 114 26.67 16.14 21.34
N LEU A 115 27.71 15.99 20.51
CA LEU A 115 27.56 15.79 19.07
C LEU A 115 26.98 14.41 18.77
N LEU A 116 27.44 13.38 19.48
CA LEU A 116 26.92 12.02 19.36
C LEU A 116 25.42 11.99 19.69
N ALA A 117 25.00 12.60 20.79
CA ALA A 117 23.59 12.69 21.17
C ALA A 117 22.74 13.41 20.10
N LYS A 118 23.27 14.47 19.47
CA LYS A 118 22.59 15.14 18.35
C LYS A 118 22.50 14.25 17.11
N THR A 119 23.55 13.51 16.80
CA THR A 119 23.55 12.54 15.69
C THR A 119 22.56 11.40 15.92
N ASP A 120 22.43 10.90 17.15
CA ASP A 120 21.45 9.87 17.50
C ASP A 120 20.01 10.39 17.33
N ALA A 121 19.74 11.62 17.76
CA ALA A 121 18.44 12.26 17.53
C ALA A 121 18.13 12.44 16.02
N GLN A 122 19.14 12.80 15.22
CA GLN A 122 18.99 12.90 13.77
C GLN A 122 18.75 11.53 13.10
N LEU A 123 19.41 10.47 13.58
CA LEU A 123 19.17 9.10 13.12
C LEU A 123 17.74 8.67 13.41
N GLU A 124 17.23 8.92 14.62
CA GLU A 124 15.83 8.63 14.98
C GLU A 124 14.85 9.38 14.08
N GLN A 125 15.13 10.66 13.77
CA GLN A 125 14.33 11.44 12.83
C GLN A 125 14.34 10.85 11.42
N LEU A 126 15.50 10.38 10.92
CA LEU A 126 15.59 9.73 9.61
C LEU A 126 14.84 8.39 9.57
N GLU A 127 14.88 7.61 10.64
CA GLU A 127 14.13 6.35 10.75
C GLU A 127 12.62 6.60 10.70
N LYS A 128 12.14 7.59 11.46
CA LYS A 128 10.72 8.03 11.42
C LYS A 128 10.31 8.51 10.04
N LEU A 129 11.17 9.28 9.37
CA LEU A 129 10.90 9.79 8.02
C LEU A 129 10.85 8.64 7.00
N THR A 130 11.79 7.69 7.09
CA THR A 130 11.84 6.53 6.19
C THR A 130 10.59 5.68 6.35
N SER A 131 10.19 5.37 7.59
CA SER A 131 8.96 4.62 7.87
C SER A 131 7.71 5.36 7.37
N SER A 132 7.64 6.68 7.55
CA SER A 132 6.54 7.50 7.02
C SER A 132 6.47 7.48 5.49
N VAL A 133 7.62 7.51 4.80
CA VAL A 133 7.68 7.43 3.33
C VAL A 133 7.26 6.05 2.84
N GLU A 134 7.68 4.98 3.52
CA GLU A 134 7.26 3.61 3.21
C GLU A 134 5.75 3.43 3.40
N PHE A 135 5.19 3.97 4.49
CA PHE A 135 3.75 3.98 4.72
C PHE A 135 2.99 4.77 3.62
N ALA A 136 3.47 5.96 3.27
CA ALA A 136 2.88 6.76 2.19
C ALA A 136 2.95 6.05 0.83
N SER A 137 3.99 5.25 0.57
CA SER A 137 4.08 4.39 -0.62
C SER A 137 2.96 3.38 -0.67
N ILE A 138 2.76 2.65 0.43
CA ILE A 138 1.70 1.64 0.52
C ILE A 138 0.32 2.32 0.38
N GLN A 139 0.13 3.47 1.02
CA GLN A 139 -1.11 4.23 0.92
C GLN A 139 -1.42 4.64 -0.53
N LYS A 140 -0.40 5.08 -1.28
CA LYS A 140 -0.55 5.37 -2.71
C LYS A 140 -1.01 4.13 -3.50
N ASP A 141 -0.41 2.98 -3.24
CA ASP A 141 -0.76 1.74 -3.94
C ASP A 141 -2.18 1.27 -3.61
N VAL A 142 -2.60 1.39 -2.34
CA VAL A 142 -3.98 1.12 -1.91
C VAL A 142 -4.97 2.06 -2.62
N VAL A 143 -4.68 3.36 -2.66
CA VAL A 143 -5.53 4.34 -3.35
C VAL A 143 -5.60 4.03 -4.85
N PHE A 144 -4.49 3.65 -5.47
CA PHE A 144 -4.46 3.27 -6.89
C PHE A 144 -5.25 1.97 -7.16
N GLY A 145 -5.21 1.01 -6.23
CA GLY A 145 -6.03 -0.19 -6.27
C GLY A 145 -7.53 0.11 -6.14
N LEU A 146 -7.92 0.97 -5.20
CA LEU A 146 -9.30 1.43 -5.04
C LEU A 146 -9.80 2.17 -6.29
N GLN A 147 -8.98 3.05 -6.87
CA GLN A 147 -9.33 3.76 -8.10
C GLN A 147 -9.55 2.81 -9.28
N GLN A 148 -8.73 1.78 -9.42
CA GLN A 148 -8.93 0.76 -10.46
C GLN A 148 -10.18 -0.08 -10.19
N GLY A 149 -10.40 -0.50 -8.93
CA GLY A 149 -11.61 -1.22 -8.54
C GLY A 149 -12.87 -0.42 -8.83
N THR A 150 -12.89 0.88 -8.52
CA THR A 150 -14.01 1.77 -8.86
C THR A 150 -14.20 1.89 -10.37
N LYS A 151 -13.12 2.00 -11.16
CA LYS A 151 -13.21 2.04 -12.63
C LYS A 151 -13.84 0.77 -13.19
N VAL A 152 -13.37 -0.40 -12.76
CA VAL A 152 -13.93 -1.69 -13.17
C VAL A 152 -15.40 -1.80 -12.75
N LEU A 153 -15.74 -1.37 -11.53
CA LEU A 153 -17.14 -1.39 -11.07
C LEU A 153 -18.02 -0.46 -11.91
N THR A 154 -17.53 0.72 -12.30
CA THR A 154 -18.28 1.63 -13.18
C THR A 154 -18.44 1.07 -14.59
N GLU A 155 -17.45 0.34 -15.11
CA GLU A 155 -17.53 -0.36 -16.39
C GLU A 155 -18.58 -1.48 -16.32
N ILE A 156 -18.55 -2.32 -15.27
CA ILE A 156 -19.55 -3.35 -15.02
C ILE A 156 -20.95 -2.74 -14.90
N HIS A 157 -21.12 -1.67 -14.14
CA HIS A 157 -22.41 -0.98 -14.02
C HIS A 157 -22.89 -0.44 -15.37
N ARG A 158 -21.99 0.02 -16.24
CA ARG A 158 -22.33 0.47 -17.59
C ARG A 158 -22.71 -0.69 -18.51
N GLU A 159 -22.02 -1.82 -18.42
CA GLU A 159 -22.31 -3.03 -19.20
C GLU A 159 -23.61 -3.71 -18.77
N MET A 160 -23.94 -3.71 -17.47
CA MET A 160 -25.21 -4.19 -16.93
C MET A 160 -26.39 -3.24 -17.21
N GLY A 161 -26.18 -2.19 -18.00
CA GLY A 161 -27.21 -1.27 -18.46
C GLY A 161 -27.58 -0.15 -17.48
N GLY A 162 -26.78 0.05 -16.43
CA GLY A 162 -26.91 1.18 -15.51
C GLY A 162 -28.26 1.30 -14.83
N ILE A 163 -28.63 2.53 -14.45
CA ILE A 163 -29.94 2.86 -13.89
C ILE A 163 -31.06 2.60 -14.91
N GLU A 164 -30.79 2.80 -16.19
CA GLU A 164 -31.78 2.69 -17.27
C GLU A 164 -32.29 1.25 -17.46
N HIS A 165 -31.42 0.24 -17.32
CA HIS A 165 -31.84 -1.16 -17.36
C HIS A 165 -32.62 -1.57 -16.12
N VAL A 166 -32.24 -1.05 -14.93
CA VAL A 166 -33.00 -1.27 -13.70
C VAL A 166 -34.39 -0.62 -13.79
N GLU A 167 -34.48 0.60 -14.31
CA GLU A 167 -35.76 1.30 -14.53
C GLU A 167 -36.63 0.59 -15.56
N LYS A 168 -36.05 0.07 -16.65
CA LYS A 168 -36.75 -0.76 -17.64
C LYS A 168 -37.27 -2.07 -17.04
N LEU A 169 -36.45 -2.76 -16.24
CA LEU A 169 -36.85 -4.00 -15.54
C LEU A 169 -38.00 -3.75 -14.56
N MET A 170 -37.95 -2.63 -13.83
CA MET A 170 -39.04 -2.25 -12.92
C MET A 170 -40.33 -1.90 -13.69
N GLY A 171 -40.23 -1.21 -14.83
CA GLY A 171 -41.36 -0.96 -15.73
C GLY A 171 -41.98 -2.25 -16.26
N GLU A 172 -41.15 -3.14 -16.82
CA GLU A 172 -41.59 -4.45 -17.35
C GLU A 172 -42.22 -5.33 -16.26
N THR A 173 -41.70 -5.28 -15.03
CA THR A 173 -42.26 -6.03 -13.89
C THR A 173 -43.60 -5.45 -13.44
N ALA A 174 -43.73 -4.12 -13.40
CA ALA A 174 -44.99 -3.46 -13.06
C ALA A 174 -46.08 -3.75 -14.10
N ASP A 175 -45.73 -3.72 -15.39
CA ASP A 175 -46.63 -4.06 -16.49
C ASP A 175 -47.02 -5.55 -16.47
N ALA A 176 -46.08 -6.45 -16.16
CA ALA A 176 -46.37 -7.88 -16.00
C ALA A 176 -47.32 -8.16 -14.82
N ILE A 177 -47.15 -7.46 -13.70
CA ILE A 177 -48.06 -7.54 -12.55
C ILE A 177 -49.46 -7.01 -12.91
N ALA A 178 -49.53 -5.90 -13.64
CA ALA A 178 -50.79 -5.34 -14.11
C ALA A 178 -51.51 -6.30 -15.06
N TYR A 179 -50.79 -6.89 -16.02
CA TYR A 179 -51.31 -7.89 -16.94
C TYR A 179 -51.77 -9.15 -16.20
N GLN A 180 -50.98 -9.67 -15.26
CA GLN A 180 -51.37 -10.82 -14.44
C GLN A 180 -52.65 -10.52 -13.66
N LYS A 181 -52.79 -9.30 -13.12
CA LYS A 181 -53.99 -8.87 -12.41
C LYS A 181 -55.20 -8.76 -13.34
N GLU A 182 -55.03 -8.19 -14.54
CA GLU A 182 -56.07 -8.12 -15.57
C GLU A 182 -56.51 -9.53 -16.00
N VAL A 183 -55.57 -10.44 -16.25
CA VAL A 183 -55.88 -11.85 -16.57
C VAL A 183 -56.59 -12.52 -15.40
N SER A 184 -56.15 -12.29 -14.16
CA SER A 184 -56.79 -12.84 -12.96
C SER A 184 -58.22 -12.31 -12.79
N GLU A 185 -58.46 -11.03 -13.08
CA GLU A 185 -59.78 -10.40 -13.02
C GLU A 185 -60.70 -10.88 -14.15
N MET A 186 -60.17 -11.04 -15.37
CA MET A 186 -60.90 -11.63 -16.50
C MET A 186 -61.25 -13.09 -16.26
N LEU A 187 -60.37 -13.84 -15.59
CA LEU A 187 -60.59 -15.24 -15.26
C LEU A 187 -61.60 -15.36 -14.11
N GLY A 188 -61.43 -14.62 -13.01
CA GLY A 188 -62.38 -14.59 -11.89
C GLY A 188 -63.77 -14.07 -12.25
N GLY A 189 -63.89 -13.19 -13.25
CA GLY A 189 -65.20 -12.73 -13.76
C GLY A 189 -65.92 -13.71 -14.70
N ARG A 190 -65.27 -14.80 -15.12
CA ARG A 190 -65.79 -15.79 -16.09
C ARG A 190 -66.00 -17.18 -15.52
N ILE A 191 -65.49 -17.47 -14.33
CA ILE A 191 -65.65 -18.75 -13.66
C ILE A 191 -66.99 -18.73 -12.89
N SER A 192 -67.78 -19.80 -13.00
CA SER A 192 -69.01 -19.96 -12.21
C SER A 192 -68.65 -20.40 -10.79
N ASN A 193 -69.44 -20.03 -9.77
CA ASN A 193 -69.20 -20.46 -8.38
C ASN A 193 -69.02 -21.99 -8.23
N GLN A 194 -69.58 -22.76 -9.15
CA GLN A 194 -69.49 -24.22 -9.20
C GLN A 194 -68.12 -24.71 -9.73
N ASP A 195 -67.56 -23.98 -10.70
CA ASP A 195 -66.21 -24.25 -11.22
C ASP A 195 -65.13 -23.76 -10.21
N GLU A 196 -65.43 -22.74 -9.40
CA GLU A 196 -64.55 -22.32 -8.28
C GLU A 196 -64.47 -23.41 -7.20
N GLU A 197 -65.60 -24.02 -6.84
CA GLU A 197 -65.65 -25.12 -5.86
C GLU A 197 -64.87 -26.35 -6.36
N GLU A 198 -64.99 -26.71 -7.64
CA GLU A 198 -64.19 -27.79 -8.26
C GLU A 198 -62.67 -27.50 -8.23
N VAL A 199 -62.27 -26.25 -8.50
CA VAL A 199 -60.86 -25.84 -8.44
C VAL A 199 -60.33 -25.83 -7.00
N GLU A 200 -61.13 -25.40 -6.03
CA GLU A 200 -60.78 -25.44 -4.61
C GLU A 200 -60.60 -26.89 -4.11
N ASP A 201 -61.48 -27.81 -4.54
CA ASP A 201 -61.37 -29.23 -4.24
C ASP A 201 -60.12 -29.87 -4.87
N GLU A 202 -59.81 -29.53 -6.13
CA GLU A 202 -58.57 -29.97 -6.80
C GLU A 202 -57.32 -29.41 -6.09
N LEU A 203 -57.35 -28.15 -5.66
CA LEU A 203 -56.26 -27.53 -4.89
C LEU A 203 -56.08 -28.24 -3.55
N ALA A 204 -57.16 -28.52 -2.82
CA ALA A 204 -57.11 -29.24 -1.56
C ALA A 204 -56.57 -30.67 -1.73
N ALA A 205 -56.91 -31.35 -2.83
CA ALA A 205 -56.35 -32.66 -3.16
C ALA A 205 -54.84 -32.60 -3.46
N LEU A 206 -54.37 -31.59 -4.20
CA LEU A 206 -52.95 -31.36 -4.47
C LEU A 206 -52.17 -30.98 -3.21
N GLU A 207 -52.74 -30.13 -2.34
CA GLU A 207 -52.17 -29.79 -1.04
C GLU A 207 -52.06 -31.05 -0.15
N ALA A 208 -53.09 -31.89 -0.11
CA ALA A 208 -53.06 -33.17 0.59
C ALA A 208 -52.03 -34.15 0.00
N GLU A 209 -51.81 -34.16 -1.32
CA GLU A 209 -50.76 -34.98 -1.93
C GLU A 209 -49.35 -34.47 -1.59
N VAL A 210 -49.14 -33.15 -1.60
CA VAL A 210 -47.85 -32.52 -1.26
C VAL A 210 -47.55 -32.66 0.24
N VAL A 211 -48.54 -32.47 1.11
CA VAL A 211 -48.43 -32.67 2.56
C VAL A 211 -48.31 -34.15 2.89
N GLY A 212 -49.07 -35.03 2.23
CA GLY A 212 -48.99 -36.49 2.37
C GLY A 212 -47.65 -37.06 1.93
N LYS A 213 -47.04 -36.57 0.85
CA LYS A 213 -45.65 -36.89 0.48
C LYS A 213 -44.63 -36.43 1.52
N LYS A 214 -44.90 -35.33 2.24
CA LYS A 214 -44.05 -34.83 3.32
C LYS A 214 -44.17 -35.66 4.61
N GLU A 215 -45.26 -36.39 4.79
CA GLU A 215 -45.43 -37.34 5.91
C GLU A 215 -44.92 -38.76 5.58
N VAL A 216 -44.95 -39.20 4.33
CA VAL A 216 -44.41 -40.51 3.92
C VAL A 216 -42.87 -40.55 3.89
N ASP A 217 -42.20 -39.39 3.84
CA ASP A 217 -40.73 -39.28 3.98
C ASP A 217 -40.25 -39.22 5.45
N ARG A 218 -41.17 -39.39 6.43
CA ARG A 218 -40.83 -39.62 7.84
C ARG A 218 -40.92 -41.11 8.16
N THR A 219 -40.03 -41.90 7.56
CA THR A 219 -39.71 -43.23 8.10
C THR A 219 -39.08 -43.05 9.49
N PRO A 220 -39.44 -43.85 10.51
CA PRO A 220 -38.81 -43.80 11.82
C PRO A 220 -37.38 -44.34 11.69
N GLN A 221 -36.41 -43.44 11.49
CA GLN A 221 -35.00 -43.81 11.51
C GLN A 221 -34.63 -44.32 12.90
N GLN A 222 -34.36 -45.62 12.90
CA GLN A 222 -33.68 -46.36 13.95
C GLN A 222 -32.43 -45.58 14.40
N GLN A 223 -32.27 -45.53 15.71
CA GLN A 223 -31.06 -45.08 16.38
C GLN A 223 -29.89 -45.99 15.97
N GLU A 224 -29.00 -45.48 15.12
CA GLU A 224 -27.61 -45.96 15.07
C GLU A 224 -26.71 -44.96 15.79
N PRO A 225 -25.81 -45.41 16.69
CA PRO A 225 -25.06 -44.53 17.57
C PRO A 225 -23.96 -43.80 16.81
N LEU A 226 -23.95 -42.47 16.91
CA LEU A 226 -22.89 -41.60 16.40
C LEU A 226 -21.56 -41.90 17.13
N PRO A 227 -20.40 -41.87 16.44
CA PRO A 227 -19.11 -42.16 17.04
C PRO A 227 -18.71 -41.11 18.09
N ASN A 228 -18.17 -41.63 19.19
CA ASN A 228 -17.82 -40.89 20.40
C ASN A 228 -16.75 -39.82 20.13
N VAL A 229 -17.10 -38.54 20.29
CA VAL A 229 -16.16 -37.42 20.30
C VAL A 229 -15.57 -37.34 21.72
N PRO A 230 -14.24 -37.24 21.89
CA PRO A 230 -13.64 -37.31 23.22
C PRO A 230 -14.11 -36.15 24.11
N ASP A 231 -14.67 -36.51 25.28
CA ASP A 231 -14.94 -35.62 26.39
C ASP A 231 -13.65 -34.91 26.81
N THR A 232 -13.53 -33.63 26.47
CA THR A 232 -12.57 -32.73 27.12
C THR A 232 -13.40 -31.61 27.72
N GLU A 233 -13.58 -31.67 29.05
CA GLU A 233 -14.22 -30.65 29.87
C GLU A 233 -13.71 -29.26 29.53
N LEU A 234 -14.61 -28.40 29.04
CA LEU A 234 -14.40 -26.97 29.06
C LEU A 234 -14.55 -26.52 30.51
N VAL A 235 -13.42 -26.16 31.11
CA VAL A 235 -13.33 -25.53 32.43
C VAL A 235 -14.25 -24.32 32.47
N GLU A 236 -15.29 -24.37 33.30
CA GLU A 236 -16.09 -23.21 33.68
C GLU A 236 -15.27 -22.33 34.63
N GLU A 237 -14.85 -21.15 34.16
CA GLU A 237 -14.44 -20.06 35.05
C GLU A 237 -15.66 -19.21 35.47
N PRO A 238 -15.72 -18.78 36.74
CA PRO A 238 -16.91 -18.20 37.34
C PRO A 238 -17.20 -16.79 36.84
N ARG A 239 -18.48 -16.52 36.55
CA ARG A 239 -19.00 -15.16 36.39
C ARG A 239 -18.93 -14.42 37.73
N THR A 240 -17.94 -13.56 37.88
CA THR A 240 -17.95 -12.44 38.85
C THR A 240 -17.92 -11.12 38.09
N GLY A 241 -18.83 -10.22 38.45
CA GLY A 241 -19.16 -9.03 37.69
C GLY A 241 -18.18 -7.86 37.82
N GLU A 242 -18.72 -6.71 37.41
CA GLU A 242 -18.22 -5.32 37.52
C GLU A 242 -17.58 -4.71 36.25
N GLY A 243 -18.29 -3.72 35.69
CA GLY A 243 -17.73 -2.49 35.14
C GLY A 243 -17.08 -2.53 33.75
N VAL A 244 -17.86 -2.25 32.71
CA VAL A 244 -17.30 -1.70 31.45
C VAL A 244 -17.40 -0.15 31.53
N PRO A 245 -16.29 0.59 31.67
CA PRO A 245 -16.33 2.04 31.85
C PRO A 245 -16.34 2.82 30.53
N SER A 246 -17.36 3.66 30.38
CA SER A 246 -17.38 5.10 30.02
C SER A 246 -16.47 5.73 28.93
N ILE A 247 -15.69 5.00 28.14
CA ILE A 247 -14.77 5.65 27.18
C ILE A 247 -15.46 6.04 25.86
N VAL A 248 -16.49 5.31 25.45
CA VAL A 248 -17.13 5.50 24.14
C VAL A 248 -18.13 6.66 24.14
N GLU A 249 -18.77 6.95 25.27
CA GLU A 249 -19.78 8.02 25.37
C GLU A 249 -19.15 9.42 25.45
N GLY A 250 -18.00 9.57 26.10
CA GLY A 250 -17.28 10.86 26.17
C GLY A 250 -16.77 11.34 24.82
N GLN A 251 -16.32 10.41 23.96
CA GLN A 251 -15.86 10.74 22.61
C GLN A 251 -17.00 11.18 21.69
N ARG A 252 -18.19 10.57 21.83
CA ARG A 252 -19.39 10.95 21.07
C ARG A 252 -19.88 12.37 21.41
N GLN A 253 -19.77 12.78 22.67
CA GLN A 253 -20.18 14.12 23.10
C GLN A 253 -19.19 15.21 22.66
N GLN A 254 -17.88 14.94 22.67
CA GLN A 254 -16.87 15.87 22.17
C GLN A 254 -16.99 16.12 20.66
N ILE A 255 -17.27 15.08 19.87
CA ILE A 255 -17.47 15.24 18.42
C ILE A 255 -18.72 16.09 18.14
N ARG A 256 -19.80 15.92 18.91
CA ARG A 256 -21.03 16.70 18.75
C ARG A 256 -20.83 18.18 19.11
N GLN A 257 -20.11 18.49 20.18
CA GLN A 257 -19.79 19.87 20.57
C GLN A 257 -18.86 20.57 19.56
N GLN A 258 -17.90 19.84 18.98
CA GLN A 258 -17.04 20.39 17.91
C GLN A 258 -17.83 20.66 16.63
N GLN A 259 -18.86 19.87 16.32
CA GLN A 259 -19.71 20.09 15.15
C GLN A 259 -20.65 21.29 15.32
N GLU A 260 -21.21 21.50 16.52
CA GLU A 260 -22.07 22.68 16.79
C GLU A 260 -21.27 23.99 16.82
N ALA A 261 -20.01 23.98 17.28
CA ALA A 261 -19.15 25.18 17.32
C ALA A 261 -18.63 25.61 15.93
N VAL A 262 -18.68 24.74 14.92
CA VAL A 262 -18.29 25.06 13.53
C VAL A 262 -19.48 25.57 12.71
N LEU A 263 -20.71 25.35 13.19
CA LEU A 263 -21.96 25.72 12.52
C LEU A 263 -22.60 27.00 13.08
N ALA A 264 -22.03 27.57 14.14
CA ALA A 264 -22.39 28.87 14.72
C ALA A 264 -21.36 29.94 14.33
#